data_AF-A0A7C9RWH9-F1
#
_entry.id   AF-A0A7C9RWH9-F1
#
_cell.length_a   1.000
_cell.length_b   1.000
_cell.length_c   1.000
_cell.angle_alpha   90.00
_cell.angle_beta   90.00
_cell.angle_gamma   90.00
#
_symmetry.space_group_name_H-M   'P 1'
#
loop_
_entity.id
_entity.type
_entity.pdbx_description
1 polymer ?
#
loop_
_entity_poly.entity_id
_entity_poly.type
_entity_poly.pdbx_seq_one_letter_code
_entity_poly.pdbx_strand_id
1 'polypeptide(L)'
;MHVRIRGAIGIAAVAVSLVAAGLVVGHRPAVSHAGHSYAYGAEQARAMVEQQAIPGSEFRVTCASSHRGQNDPIVFPNQSGVSHMHEFFGNRTTNAFSTLTSLRAGATNCDPISDKSAYWVPTLYKNGQPVAPDSVTIYYQGIHDRTRAVAHPQGLRYVVGNVKASSPEQNPAARWSCTTQSPSNRDFLVCPPGTKVETYLDFPTCWNGRDLDSANHRDHMAFAVGLVCPSSHPVVVPRLEFLITYPVNGTGLSLGGTVGGANVTSAPGYTFHGDFMNAWDPAELERRVRNCINAGYICGTDGNP
;
A
#
# COMPACT_ATOMS: atom_id res chain seq x y z
N MET A 1 7.65 -98.05 -15.71
CA MET A 1 8.35 -97.25 -14.68
C MET A 1 7.41 -96.11 -14.29
N HIS A 2 6.85 -96.16 -13.09
CA HIS A 2 5.87 -95.19 -12.60
C HIS A 2 6.53 -93.85 -12.25
N VAL A 3 5.96 -92.73 -12.70
CA VAL A 3 6.03 -91.46 -11.96
C VAL A 3 4.69 -90.74 -12.12
N ARG A 4 3.98 -90.55 -10.99
CA ARG A 4 2.86 -89.62 -10.83
C ARG A 4 3.44 -88.25 -10.51
N ILE A 5 2.95 -87.18 -11.13
CA ILE A 5 3.12 -85.81 -10.60
C ILE A 5 1.73 -85.18 -10.50
N ARG A 6 1.40 -84.80 -9.26
CA ARG A 6 0.20 -84.08 -8.83
C ARG A 6 0.47 -82.57 -8.88
N GLY A 7 -0.55 -81.81 -9.30
CA GLY A 7 -0.99 -80.54 -8.71
C GLY A 7 -0.10 -79.29 -8.82
N ALA A 8 -0.63 -78.21 -9.41
CA ALA A 8 -1.33 -77.16 -8.65
C ALA A 8 -1.80 -76.05 -9.62
N ILE A 9 -3.09 -75.73 -9.60
CA ILE A 9 -3.67 -74.57 -10.28
C ILE A 9 -3.53 -73.40 -9.30
N GLY A 10 -2.65 -72.45 -9.61
CA GLY A 10 -2.55 -71.18 -8.88
C GLY A 10 -3.57 -70.18 -9.44
N ILE A 11 -4.59 -69.84 -8.65
CA ILE A 11 -5.50 -68.73 -8.95
C ILE A 11 -4.79 -67.44 -8.50
N ALA A 12 -4.39 -66.59 -9.46
CA ALA A 12 -3.90 -65.26 -9.17
C ALA A 12 -5.09 -64.31 -8.93
N ALA A 13 -5.28 -63.89 -7.68
CA ALA A 13 -6.25 -62.85 -7.34
C ALA A 13 -5.70 -61.48 -7.76
N VAL A 14 -6.38 -60.81 -8.71
CA VAL A 14 -6.10 -59.41 -9.07
C VAL A 14 -6.78 -58.52 -8.04
N ALA A 15 -6.00 -57.90 -7.16
CA ALA A 15 -6.48 -56.86 -6.26
C ALA A 15 -6.63 -55.55 -7.04
N VAL A 16 -7.87 -55.11 -7.27
CA VAL A 16 -8.19 -53.78 -7.81
C VAL A 16 -8.11 -52.79 -6.65
N SER A 17 -7.03 -52.00 -6.59
CA SER A 17 -6.92 -50.89 -5.65
C SER A 17 -7.72 -49.69 -6.17
N LEU A 18 -8.89 -49.46 -5.59
CA LEU A 18 -9.63 -48.20 -5.71
C LEU A 18 -8.85 -47.09 -5.00
N VAL A 19 -8.10 -46.29 -5.75
CA VAL A 19 -7.52 -45.04 -5.24
C VAL A 19 -8.65 -44.02 -5.16
N ALA A 20 -9.21 -43.85 -3.97
CA ALA A 20 -10.07 -42.71 -3.68
C ALA A 20 -9.19 -41.44 -3.74
N ALA A 21 -9.34 -40.66 -4.82
CA ALA A 21 -8.81 -39.31 -4.89
C ALA A 21 -9.58 -38.45 -3.89
N GLY A 22 -9.12 -38.43 -2.63
CA GLY A 22 -9.61 -37.47 -1.65
C GLY A 22 -9.36 -36.06 -2.19
N LEU A 23 -10.42 -35.26 -2.29
CA LEU A 23 -10.27 -33.81 -2.40
C LEU A 23 -9.51 -33.36 -1.15
N VAL A 24 -8.21 -33.11 -1.31
CA VAL A 24 -7.47 -32.30 -0.35
C VAL A 24 -8.00 -30.89 -0.54
N VAL A 25 -9.04 -30.54 0.23
CA VAL A 25 -9.34 -29.14 0.51
C VAL A 25 -8.12 -28.63 1.25
N GLY A 26 -7.18 -28.04 0.51
CA GLY A 26 -6.01 -27.40 1.08
C GLY A 26 -6.51 -26.35 2.06
N HIS A 27 -6.39 -26.64 3.35
CA HIS A 27 -6.55 -25.65 4.41
C HIS A 27 -5.45 -24.62 4.15
N ARG A 28 -5.78 -23.52 3.45
CA ARG A 28 -4.93 -22.35 3.45
C ARG A 28 -4.83 -21.94 4.92
N PRO A 29 -3.62 -21.89 5.52
CA PRO A 29 -3.50 -21.44 6.89
C PRO A 29 -4.18 -20.08 7.01
N ALA A 30 -4.95 -19.88 8.08
CA ALA A 30 -5.57 -18.60 8.35
C ALA A 30 -4.48 -17.54 8.32
N VAL A 31 -4.62 -16.58 7.40
CA VAL A 31 -3.70 -15.47 7.26
C VAL A 31 -3.78 -14.67 8.56
N SER A 32 -2.78 -14.79 9.42
CA SER A 32 -2.78 -14.11 10.72
C SER A 32 -2.65 -12.62 10.49
N HIS A 33 -3.77 -11.90 10.62
CA HIS A 33 -3.78 -10.44 10.58
C HIS A 33 -3.54 -9.81 11.96
N ALA A 34 -3.16 -10.61 12.97
CA ALA A 34 -3.17 -10.22 14.38
C ALA A 34 -2.18 -9.09 14.72
N GLY A 35 -1.22 -8.77 13.84
CA GLY A 35 -0.26 -7.66 14.01
C GLY A 35 -0.56 -6.38 13.20
N HIS A 36 -1.62 -6.34 12.40
CA HIS A 36 -1.88 -5.23 11.46
C HIS A 36 -3.02 -4.29 11.85
N SER A 37 -3.65 -4.51 13.02
CA SER A 37 -4.50 -3.48 13.63
C SER A 37 -3.60 -2.37 14.15
N TYR A 38 -3.71 -1.19 13.57
CA TYR A 38 -2.99 -0.01 14.05
C TYR A 38 -4.00 1.06 14.44
N ALA A 39 -4.02 1.41 15.72
CA ALA A 39 -4.80 2.52 16.24
C ALA A 39 -3.85 3.67 16.55
N TYR A 40 -4.01 4.79 15.85
CA TYR A 40 -3.28 6.01 16.17
C TYR A 40 -3.70 6.49 17.56
N GLY A 41 -2.72 6.83 18.41
CA GLY A 41 -3.00 7.53 19.67
C GLY A 41 -3.71 8.87 19.38
N ALA A 42 -4.49 9.37 20.34
CA ALA A 42 -5.27 10.61 20.15
C ALA A 42 -4.40 11.81 19.72
N GLU A 43 -3.18 11.90 20.24
CA GLU A 43 -2.20 12.94 19.89
C GLU A 43 -1.72 12.80 18.43
N GLN A 44 -1.37 11.59 17.99
CA GLN A 44 -1.00 11.35 16.60
C GLN A 44 -2.18 11.60 15.65
N ALA A 45 -3.39 11.19 16.02
CA ALA A 45 -4.59 11.46 15.23
C ALA A 45 -4.84 12.96 15.04
N ARG A 46 -4.61 13.77 16.08
CA ARG A 46 -4.67 15.25 16.00
C ARG A 46 -3.57 15.81 15.10
N ALA A 47 -2.33 15.37 15.30
CA ALA A 47 -1.19 15.79 14.49
C ALA A 47 -1.43 15.53 13.00
N MET A 48 -2.01 14.39 12.64
CA MET A 48 -2.36 14.06 11.25
C MET A 48 -3.36 15.05 10.66
N VAL A 49 -4.40 15.42 11.42
CA VAL A 49 -5.41 16.40 10.99
C VAL A 49 -4.78 17.79 10.84
N GLU A 50 -3.93 18.21 11.79
CA GLU A 50 -3.27 19.51 11.76
C GLU A 50 -2.36 19.65 10.53
N GLN A 51 -1.64 18.60 10.16
CA GLN A 51 -0.72 18.58 9.02
C GLN A 51 -1.39 18.70 7.65
N GLN A 52 -2.66 18.31 7.53
CA GLN A 52 -3.41 18.32 6.27
C GLN A 52 -3.59 19.72 5.68
N ALA A 53 -3.55 20.77 6.51
CA ALA A 53 -3.77 22.15 6.09
C ALA A 53 -2.48 22.94 5.88
N ILE A 54 -1.31 22.31 5.98
CA ILE A 54 -0.04 23.04 6.10
C ILE A 54 0.59 23.19 4.71
N PRO A 55 0.67 24.44 4.18
CA PRO A 55 1.35 24.67 2.93
C PRO A 55 2.84 24.40 3.13
N GLY A 56 3.45 23.71 2.17
CA GLY A 56 4.85 23.34 2.21
C GLY A 56 5.52 23.47 0.86
N SER A 57 6.84 23.37 0.87
CA SER A 57 7.60 23.04 -0.34
C SER A 57 7.28 21.63 -0.78
N GLU A 58 7.36 21.33 -2.07
CA GLU A 58 7.10 19.99 -2.57
C GLU A 58 7.85 19.68 -3.86
N PHE A 59 7.92 18.40 -4.18
CA PHE A 59 8.00 17.94 -5.56
C PHE A 59 7.00 16.81 -5.74
N ARG A 60 6.57 16.57 -6.97
CA ARG A 60 5.59 15.53 -7.27
C ARG A 60 6.12 14.45 -8.18
N VAL A 61 5.57 13.25 -8.01
CA VAL A 61 5.68 12.13 -8.94
C VAL A 61 4.30 11.87 -9.49
N THR A 62 4.17 11.76 -10.81
CA THR A 62 2.90 11.36 -11.42
C THR A 62 3.05 9.95 -11.97
N CYS A 63 2.13 9.07 -11.60
CA CYS A 63 2.12 7.67 -12.03
C CYS A 63 0.77 7.32 -12.64
N ALA A 64 0.68 6.12 -13.20
CA ALA A 64 -0.56 5.51 -13.63
C ALA A 64 -0.83 4.22 -12.86
N SER A 65 -2.04 3.66 -13.01
CA SER A 65 -2.27 2.24 -12.71
C SER A 65 -1.24 1.38 -13.45
N SER A 66 -0.59 0.47 -12.70
CA SER A 66 0.35 -0.51 -13.23
C SER A 66 -0.37 -1.84 -13.48
N HIS A 67 -0.88 -2.43 -12.40
CA HIS A 67 -1.65 -3.67 -12.41
C HIS A 67 -2.34 -3.87 -11.06
N ARG A 68 -3.19 -4.90 -10.98
CA ARG A 68 -3.79 -5.36 -9.72
C ARG A 68 -3.25 -6.72 -9.32
N GLY A 69 -3.20 -6.99 -8.02
CA GLY A 69 -2.83 -8.30 -7.51
C GLY A 69 -3.19 -8.49 -6.04
N GLN A 70 -3.38 -9.75 -5.66
CA GLN A 70 -3.48 -10.20 -4.27
C GLN A 70 -2.07 -10.43 -3.69
N ASN A 71 -1.22 -9.41 -3.80
CA ASN A 71 0.14 -9.45 -3.28
C ASN A 71 0.35 -8.30 -2.30
N ASP A 72 1.20 -8.53 -1.31
CA ASP A 72 1.68 -7.50 -0.40
C ASP A 72 3.10 -7.86 0.07
N PRO A 73 4.15 -7.32 -0.55
CA PRO A 73 5.53 -7.67 -0.18
C PRO A 73 5.99 -7.10 1.17
N ILE A 74 5.21 -6.22 1.81
CA ILE A 74 5.51 -5.72 3.16
C ILE A 74 4.86 -6.64 4.19
N VAL A 75 3.54 -6.83 4.08
CA VAL A 75 2.72 -7.55 5.06
C VAL A 75 2.82 -9.07 4.89
N PHE A 76 2.88 -9.56 3.65
CA PHE A 76 2.93 -10.98 3.30
C PHE A 76 4.11 -11.30 2.37
N PRO A 77 5.36 -11.04 2.81
CA PRO A 77 6.53 -11.28 1.98
C PRO A 77 6.61 -12.76 1.60
N ASN A 78 6.92 -13.01 0.32
CA ASN A 78 7.03 -14.32 -0.32
C ASN A 78 5.72 -15.15 -0.35
N GLN A 79 4.57 -14.51 -0.14
CA GLN A 79 3.27 -15.17 -0.09
C GLN A 79 2.29 -14.56 -1.10
N SER A 80 2.24 -15.14 -2.31
CA SER A 80 1.34 -14.66 -3.37
C SER A 80 -0.10 -15.14 -3.16
N GLY A 81 -1.07 -14.29 -3.49
CA GLY A 81 -2.50 -14.62 -3.41
C GLY A 81 -3.10 -14.55 -2.00
N VAL A 82 -2.37 -13.95 -1.05
CA VAL A 82 -2.71 -13.94 0.38
C VAL A 82 -3.36 -12.62 0.81
N SER A 83 -2.92 -11.49 0.26
CA SER A 83 -3.56 -10.21 0.55
C SER A 83 -4.91 -10.08 -0.14
N HIS A 84 -5.71 -9.09 0.26
CA HIS A 84 -6.82 -8.63 -0.58
C HIS A 84 -6.30 -7.95 -1.84
N MET A 85 -7.20 -7.60 -2.76
CA MET A 85 -6.80 -7.02 -4.04
C MET A 85 -6.27 -5.60 -3.87
N HIS A 86 -5.00 -5.41 -4.23
CA HIS A 86 -4.36 -4.10 -4.31
C HIS A 86 -4.25 -3.62 -5.75
N GLU A 87 -4.31 -2.30 -5.92
CA GLU A 87 -3.93 -1.59 -7.14
C GLU A 87 -2.50 -1.06 -6.96
N PHE A 88 -1.61 -1.37 -7.90
CA PHE A 88 -0.20 -1.01 -7.84
C PHE A 88 0.11 0.15 -8.79
N PHE A 89 1.04 1.02 -8.38
CA PHE A 89 1.56 2.16 -9.13
C PHE A 89 3.09 2.19 -9.07
N GLY A 90 3.69 2.93 -10.00
CA GLY A 90 5.14 3.07 -10.12
C GLY A 90 5.79 1.83 -10.65
N ASN A 91 6.49 1.08 -9.79
CA ASN A 91 7.22 -0.10 -10.23
C ASN A 91 6.27 -1.13 -10.88
N ARG A 92 6.58 -1.50 -12.12
CA ARG A 92 5.78 -2.42 -12.94
C ARG A 92 5.95 -3.89 -12.56
N THR A 93 6.93 -4.19 -11.71
CA THR A 93 7.30 -5.57 -11.35
C THR A 93 6.89 -5.95 -9.93
N THR A 94 6.22 -5.04 -9.20
CA THR A 94 5.83 -5.26 -7.81
C THR A 94 4.98 -6.53 -7.65
N ASN A 95 5.40 -7.42 -6.77
CA ASN A 95 4.66 -8.64 -6.41
C ASN A 95 5.09 -9.11 -5.00
N ALA A 96 4.59 -10.25 -4.53
CA ALA A 96 4.86 -10.75 -3.18
C ALA A 96 6.35 -11.03 -2.89
N PHE A 97 7.19 -11.17 -3.92
CA PHE A 97 8.63 -11.43 -3.81
C PHE A 97 9.49 -10.17 -4.01
N SER A 98 8.87 -9.00 -4.11
CA SER A 98 9.60 -7.76 -4.34
C SER A 98 10.62 -7.47 -3.23
N THR A 99 11.82 -7.12 -3.66
CA THR A 99 12.91 -6.61 -2.82
C THR A 99 13.40 -5.28 -3.41
N LEU A 100 14.19 -4.52 -2.64
CA LEU A 100 14.85 -3.33 -3.19
C LEU A 100 15.61 -3.63 -4.49
N THR A 101 16.33 -4.76 -4.54
CA THR A 101 17.09 -5.20 -5.71
C THR A 101 16.20 -5.44 -6.91
N SER A 102 15.09 -6.18 -6.75
CA SER A 102 14.16 -6.45 -7.86
C SER A 102 13.44 -5.19 -8.32
N LEU A 103 13.07 -4.30 -7.39
CA LEU A 103 12.43 -3.02 -7.72
C LEU A 103 13.39 -2.12 -8.52
N ARG A 104 14.65 -1.98 -8.10
CA ARG A 104 15.64 -1.17 -8.84
C ARG A 104 15.94 -1.70 -10.24
N ALA A 105 15.82 -3.02 -10.45
CA ALA A 105 15.94 -3.62 -11.79
C ALA A 105 14.66 -3.46 -12.63
N GLY A 106 13.53 -3.13 -12.01
CA GLY A 106 12.23 -3.01 -12.66
C GLY A 106 12.02 -1.70 -13.44
N ALA A 107 11.13 -1.77 -14.42
CA ALA A 107 10.59 -0.56 -15.06
C ALA A 107 9.59 0.15 -14.13
N THR A 108 9.38 1.45 -14.36
CA THR A 108 8.36 2.25 -13.67
C THR A 108 7.37 2.83 -14.67
N ASN A 109 6.15 3.13 -14.25
CA ASN A 109 5.20 3.95 -15.01
C ASN A 109 5.05 5.37 -14.45
N CYS A 110 5.94 5.79 -13.55
CA CYS A 110 5.99 7.15 -13.03
C CYS A 110 6.84 8.10 -13.89
N ASP A 111 6.50 9.38 -13.79
CA ASP A 111 7.32 10.53 -14.13
C ASP A 111 7.73 11.25 -12.83
N PRO A 112 9.03 11.32 -12.51
CA PRO A 112 10.18 10.92 -13.33
C PRO A 112 10.46 9.41 -13.34
N ILE A 113 11.09 8.93 -14.42
CA ILE A 113 11.46 7.51 -14.57
C ILE A 113 12.51 7.00 -13.57
N SER A 114 13.17 7.93 -12.87
CA SER A 114 14.13 7.68 -11.79
C SER A 114 13.45 7.16 -10.53
N ASP A 115 12.14 7.37 -10.38
CA ASP A 115 11.37 6.76 -9.31
C ASP A 115 10.99 5.32 -9.67
N LYS A 116 11.76 4.35 -9.16
CA LYS A 116 11.43 2.92 -9.25
C LYS A 116 10.70 2.39 -8.02
N SER A 117 10.21 3.27 -7.14
CA SER A 117 9.50 2.86 -5.92
C SER A 117 8.20 2.14 -6.24
N ALA A 118 7.78 1.31 -5.31
CA ALA A 118 6.48 0.66 -5.37
C ALA A 118 5.50 1.38 -4.44
N TYR A 119 4.32 1.69 -4.99
CA TYR A 119 3.20 2.28 -4.27
C TYR A 119 1.97 1.41 -4.51
N TRP A 120 1.20 1.11 -3.48
CA TRP A 120 -0.08 0.42 -3.67
C TRP A 120 -1.11 0.80 -2.61
N VAL A 121 -2.37 0.59 -2.98
CA VAL A 121 -3.55 0.86 -2.16
C VAL A 121 -4.60 -0.24 -2.42
N PRO A 122 -5.62 -0.41 -1.56
CA PRO A 122 -6.77 -1.26 -1.86
C PRO A 122 -7.43 -0.87 -3.18
N THR A 123 -7.77 -1.88 -3.99
CA THR A 123 -8.52 -1.64 -5.22
C THR A 123 -9.87 -1.00 -4.90
N LEU A 124 -10.18 0.12 -5.55
CA LEU A 124 -11.53 0.70 -5.54
C LEU A 124 -12.46 -0.12 -6.43
N TYR A 125 -13.67 -0.36 -5.95
CA TYR A 125 -14.76 -0.97 -6.70
C TYR A 125 -15.93 0.00 -6.81
N LYS A 126 -16.65 -0.07 -7.93
CA LYS A 126 -17.96 0.54 -8.12
C LYS A 126 -18.95 -0.53 -8.55
N ASN A 127 -19.98 -0.77 -7.75
CA ASN A 127 -20.98 -1.81 -7.97
C ASN A 127 -20.33 -3.20 -8.22
N GLY A 128 -19.29 -3.52 -7.44
CA GLY A 128 -18.55 -4.77 -7.55
C GLY A 128 -17.55 -4.86 -8.70
N GLN A 129 -17.42 -3.83 -9.54
CA GLN A 129 -16.43 -3.78 -10.63
C GLN A 129 -15.22 -2.95 -10.23
N PRO A 130 -13.98 -3.46 -10.44
CA PRO A 130 -12.78 -2.73 -10.04
C PRO A 130 -12.55 -1.51 -10.94
N VAL A 131 -12.18 -0.38 -10.33
CA VAL A 131 -12.02 0.92 -10.98
C VAL A 131 -10.54 1.29 -10.96
N ALA A 132 -9.96 1.50 -12.15
CA ALA A 132 -8.60 2.03 -12.24
C ALA A 132 -8.63 3.55 -12.01
N PRO A 133 -7.62 4.12 -11.33
CA PRO A 133 -7.51 5.56 -11.24
C PRO A 133 -7.24 6.19 -12.60
N ASP A 134 -7.76 7.40 -12.77
CA ASP A 134 -7.50 8.29 -13.91
C ASP A 134 -6.16 9.01 -13.74
N SER A 135 -5.81 9.35 -12.49
CA SER A 135 -4.52 9.94 -12.14
C SER A 135 -4.05 9.48 -10.76
N VAL A 136 -2.73 9.38 -10.61
CA VAL A 136 -2.04 9.10 -9.34
C VAL A 136 -0.90 10.11 -9.21
N THR A 137 -0.95 10.93 -8.16
CA THR A 137 0.13 11.86 -7.82
C THR A 137 0.64 11.52 -6.43
N ILE A 138 1.96 11.34 -6.31
CA ILE A 138 2.66 11.19 -5.04
C ILE A 138 3.36 12.52 -4.77
N TYR A 139 2.88 13.26 -3.79
CA TYR A 139 3.56 14.47 -3.33
C TYR A 139 4.62 14.10 -2.29
N TYR A 140 5.81 14.64 -2.44
CA TYR A 140 6.84 14.66 -1.41
C TYR A 140 6.88 16.08 -0.85
N GLN A 141 6.49 16.26 0.41
CA GLN A 141 6.21 17.57 0.97
C GLN A 141 7.09 17.89 2.18
N GLY A 142 7.64 19.09 2.20
CA GLY A 142 8.30 19.71 3.35
C GLY A 142 7.32 20.57 4.11
N ILE A 143 6.55 19.94 5.01
CA ILE A 143 5.54 20.61 5.84
C ILE A 143 6.12 21.18 7.14
N HIS A 144 7.15 20.55 7.70
CA HIS A 144 7.80 20.95 8.95
C HIS A 144 9.30 20.82 8.84
N ASP A 145 10.01 21.77 9.44
CA ASP A 145 11.45 21.70 9.63
C ASP A 145 12.18 21.28 8.33
N ARG A 146 11.66 21.80 7.22
CA ARG A 146 11.97 21.32 5.87
C ARG A 146 13.44 21.51 5.52
N THR A 147 14.14 22.42 6.18
CA THR A 147 15.57 22.67 5.98
C THR A 147 16.45 21.53 6.52
N ARG A 148 15.93 20.70 7.43
CA ARG A 148 16.61 19.50 7.96
C ARG A 148 16.14 18.19 7.30
N ALA A 149 15.19 18.26 6.38
CA ALA A 149 14.66 17.09 5.70
C ALA A 149 15.76 16.38 4.89
N VAL A 150 15.85 15.06 5.03
CA VAL A 150 16.73 14.20 4.23
C VAL A 150 15.92 13.30 3.31
N ALA A 151 16.54 12.80 2.24
CA ALA A 151 15.92 11.81 1.36
C ALA A 151 15.55 10.55 2.14
N HIS A 152 14.40 9.95 1.79
CA HIS A 152 14.07 8.62 2.28
C HIS A 152 15.20 7.64 1.91
N PRO A 153 15.71 6.84 2.85
CA PRO A 153 16.75 5.86 2.54
C PRO A 153 16.21 4.74 1.64
N GLN A 154 17.07 4.17 0.82
CA GLN A 154 16.72 3.06 -0.06
C GLN A 154 16.17 1.88 0.75
N GLY A 155 15.07 1.28 0.28
CA GLY A 155 14.44 0.13 0.93
C GLY A 155 13.60 0.48 2.15
N LEU A 156 13.50 1.75 2.55
CA LEU A 156 12.50 2.18 3.54
C LEU A 156 11.11 1.78 3.06
N ARG A 157 10.34 1.14 3.94
CA ARG A 157 9.00 0.66 3.64
C ARG A 157 8.09 0.71 4.84
N TYR A 158 6.86 1.16 4.63
CA TYR A 158 5.89 1.29 5.70
C TYR A 158 4.46 1.36 5.14
N VAL A 159 3.52 1.04 6.01
CA VAL A 159 2.07 1.05 5.73
C VAL A 159 1.42 2.18 6.52
N VAL A 160 0.51 2.93 5.92
CA VAL A 160 -0.28 3.96 6.61
C VAL A 160 -1.78 3.66 6.50
N GLY A 161 -2.64 4.43 7.17
CA GLY A 161 -4.08 4.18 7.24
C GLY A 161 -4.43 3.05 8.23
N ASN A 162 -5.67 2.58 8.20
CA ASN A 162 -6.16 1.54 9.12
C ASN A 162 -7.10 0.56 8.41
N VAL A 163 -6.55 -0.57 7.97
CA VAL A 163 -7.29 -1.64 7.27
C VAL A 163 -8.38 -2.30 8.12
N LYS A 164 -8.31 -2.17 9.45
CA LYS A 164 -9.28 -2.73 10.40
C LYS A 164 -10.18 -1.67 11.04
N ALA A 165 -10.18 -0.44 10.53
CA ALA A 165 -11.06 0.59 11.02
C ALA A 165 -12.51 0.09 10.99
N SER A 166 -13.24 0.31 12.08
CA SER A 166 -14.67 0.02 12.21
C SER A 166 -15.54 1.28 12.17
N SER A 167 -14.91 2.46 12.12
CA SER A 167 -15.57 3.75 11.95
C SER A 167 -14.64 4.75 11.26
N PRO A 168 -15.18 5.83 10.65
CA PRO A 168 -14.38 6.85 9.98
C PRO A 168 -13.31 7.53 10.86
N GLU A 169 -13.58 7.71 12.15
CA GLU A 169 -12.70 8.39 13.09
C GLU A 169 -11.40 7.61 13.37
N GLN A 170 -11.43 6.29 13.16
CA GLN A 170 -10.29 5.41 13.40
C GLN A 170 -9.25 5.43 12.28
N ASN A 171 -9.50 6.17 11.19
CA ASN A 171 -8.56 6.30 10.08
C ASN A 171 -8.30 7.76 9.69
N PRO A 172 -7.57 8.51 10.53
CA PRO A 172 -7.35 9.92 10.28
C PRO A 172 -6.40 10.25 9.11
N ALA A 173 -5.68 9.26 8.59
CA ALA A 173 -4.74 9.42 7.48
C ALA A 173 -5.44 9.56 6.12
N ALA A 174 -6.57 8.88 5.96
CA ALA A 174 -7.27 8.76 4.70
C ALA A 174 -8.38 9.79 4.60
N ARG A 175 -8.50 10.44 3.45
CA ARG A 175 -9.59 11.35 3.14
C ARG A 175 -10.16 11.02 1.77
N TRP A 176 -11.45 11.25 1.61
CA TRP A 176 -12.20 11.14 0.38
C TRP A 176 -12.83 12.50 0.07
N SER A 177 -12.78 12.94 -1.18
CA SER A 177 -13.50 14.12 -1.65
C SER A 177 -14.07 13.85 -3.04
N CYS A 178 -14.76 14.85 -3.58
CA CYS A 178 -15.01 14.93 -5.00
C CYS A 178 -14.15 16.03 -5.59
N THR A 179 -13.70 15.87 -6.83
CA THR A 179 -13.00 16.92 -7.56
C THR A 179 -13.75 18.24 -7.44
N THR A 180 -13.00 19.32 -7.20
CA THR A 180 -13.49 20.70 -7.07
C THR A 180 -14.50 20.92 -5.94
N GLN A 181 -14.56 20.03 -4.95
CA GLN A 181 -15.47 20.13 -3.81
C GLN A 181 -14.75 19.99 -2.47
N SER A 182 -15.28 20.73 -1.49
CA SER A 182 -14.87 20.70 -0.09
C SER A 182 -16.14 20.65 0.79
N PRO A 183 -16.09 20.06 2.00
CA PRO A 183 -14.94 19.43 2.64
C PRO A 183 -14.72 17.97 2.19
N SER A 184 -13.55 17.40 2.53
CA SER A 184 -13.31 15.95 2.46
C SER A 184 -13.97 15.22 3.63
N ASN A 185 -14.19 13.91 3.48
CA ASN A 185 -14.71 13.01 4.50
C ASN A 185 -13.73 11.85 4.78
N ARG A 186 -13.89 11.14 5.90
CA ARG A 186 -13.09 9.98 6.31
C ARG A 186 -13.65 8.65 5.77
N ASP A 187 -14.80 8.70 5.13
CA ASP A 187 -15.41 7.60 4.37
C ASP A 187 -15.90 8.12 3.01
N PHE A 188 -16.39 7.22 2.15
CA PHE A 188 -16.95 7.58 0.86
C PHE A 188 -18.04 8.64 1.00
N LEU A 189 -18.06 9.55 0.04
CA LEU A 189 -19.10 10.53 -0.17
C LEU A 189 -19.78 10.27 -1.52
N VAL A 190 -21.01 10.74 -1.65
CA VAL A 190 -21.76 10.65 -2.90
C VAL A 190 -21.35 11.81 -3.80
N CYS A 191 -20.43 11.55 -4.72
CA CYS A 191 -20.02 12.58 -5.67
C CYS A 191 -21.14 12.88 -6.69
N PRO A 192 -21.46 14.16 -6.95
CA PRO A 192 -22.47 14.52 -7.94
C PRO A 192 -22.03 14.17 -9.36
N PRO A 193 -22.97 14.06 -10.31
CA PRO A 193 -22.65 13.93 -11.73
C PRO A 193 -21.72 15.05 -12.21
N GLY A 194 -20.76 14.72 -13.06
CA GLY A 194 -19.77 15.67 -13.59
C GLY A 194 -18.52 15.86 -12.74
N THR A 195 -18.48 15.32 -11.52
CA THR A 195 -17.25 15.24 -10.71
C THR A 195 -16.69 13.83 -10.66
N LYS A 196 -15.49 13.70 -10.08
CA LYS A 196 -14.78 12.43 -9.86
C LYS A 196 -14.51 12.25 -8.38
N VAL A 197 -14.38 11.01 -7.93
CA VAL A 197 -13.92 10.68 -6.58
C VAL A 197 -12.42 10.93 -6.49
N GLU A 198 -11.99 11.58 -5.41
CA GLU A 198 -10.58 11.75 -5.06
C GLU A 198 -10.31 11.17 -3.68
N THR A 199 -9.12 10.65 -3.48
CA THR A 199 -8.62 10.30 -2.16
C THR A 199 -7.25 10.90 -1.90
N TYR A 200 -7.03 11.26 -0.64
CA TYR A 200 -5.76 11.73 -0.11
C TYR A 200 -5.35 10.77 1.00
N LEU A 201 -4.08 10.35 0.99
CA LEU A 201 -3.52 9.53 2.05
C LEU A 201 -2.22 10.14 2.55
N ASP A 202 -2.26 10.63 3.79
CA ASP A 202 -1.15 11.32 4.42
C ASP A 202 -0.23 10.33 5.15
N PHE A 203 1.06 10.32 4.79
CA PHE A 203 2.08 9.50 5.43
C PHE A 203 2.82 10.26 6.55
N PRO A 204 3.56 9.55 7.44
CA PRO A 204 4.44 10.16 8.43
C PRO A 204 5.58 11.00 7.81
N THR A 205 6.18 11.89 8.62
CA THR A 205 7.33 12.76 8.23
C THR A 205 8.56 12.61 9.12
N CYS A 206 8.48 11.77 10.16
CA CYS A 206 9.56 11.56 11.13
C CYS A 206 10.01 10.11 11.11
N TRP A 207 11.29 9.87 10.85
CA TRP A 207 11.92 8.56 10.82
C TRP A 207 12.83 8.38 12.04
N ASN A 208 12.93 7.16 12.57
CA ASN A 208 13.79 6.84 13.71
C ASN A 208 15.29 6.88 13.41
N GLY A 209 15.67 7.08 12.15
CA GLY A 209 17.07 7.21 11.72
C GLY A 209 17.84 5.89 11.64
N ARG A 210 17.17 4.75 11.87
CA ARG A 210 17.82 3.43 11.94
C ARG A 210 17.12 2.37 11.10
N ASP A 211 15.82 2.17 11.29
CA ASP A 211 15.13 1.00 10.77
C ASP A 211 14.45 1.29 9.44
N LEU A 212 14.71 0.48 8.42
CA LEU A 212 14.02 0.57 7.12
C LEU A 212 12.63 -0.07 7.13
N ASP A 213 12.34 -0.86 8.16
CA ASP A 213 11.07 -1.53 8.41
C ASP A 213 10.99 -1.90 9.90
N SER A 214 9.78 -2.06 10.44
CA SER A 214 9.55 -2.55 11.81
C SER A 214 8.65 -3.78 11.78
N ALA A 215 8.55 -4.53 12.89
CA ALA A 215 7.76 -5.76 12.93
C ALA A 215 6.26 -5.55 12.57
N ASN A 216 5.74 -4.33 12.76
CA ASN A 216 4.39 -3.93 12.38
C ASN A 216 4.36 -2.98 11.17
N HIS A 217 5.50 -2.76 10.52
CA HIS A 217 5.69 -1.91 9.34
C HIS A 217 5.31 -0.43 9.53
N ARG A 218 5.32 0.05 10.78
CA ARG A 218 4.81 1.38 11.17
C ARG A 218 5.67 2.08 12.21
N ASP A 219 6.07 1.39 13.28
CA ASP A 219 6.73 1.96 14.46
C ASP A 219 8.09 2.63 14.22
N HIS A 220 8.69 2.47 13.04
CA HIS A 220 9.90 3.19 12.67
C HIS A 220 9.63 4.58 12.08
N MET A 221 8.34 4.93 11.89
CA MET A 221 7.85 6.19 11.37
C MET A 221 6.84 6.84 12.33
N ALA A 222 6.83 8.16 12.41
CA ALA A 222 5.89 8.92 13.24
C ALA A 222 5.43 10.22 12.56
N PHE A 223 4.22 10.64 12.89
CA PHE A 223 3.73 11.98 12.55
C PHE A 223 4.35 13.01 13.49
N ALA A 224 4.73 14.18 12.96
CA ALA A 224 5.23 15.29 13.78
C ALA A 224 4.12 15.85 14.68
N VAL A 225 4.36 15.88 16.00
CA VAL A 225 3.40 16.42 16.98
C VAL A 225 3.80 17.86 17.29
N GLY A 226 2.85 18.79 17.20
CA GLY A 226 3.16 20.21 17.40
C GLY A 226 4.22 20.72 16.41
N LEU A 227 4.22 20.17 15.19
CA LEU A 227 5.17 20.48 14.11
C LEU A 227 6.63 20.07 14.39
N VAL A 228 6.85 19.23 15.40
CA VAL A 228 8.19 18.75 15.77
C VAL A 228 8.21 17.22 15.74
N CYS A 229 9.28 16.66 15.17
CA CYS A 229 9.50 15.24 15.24
C CYS A 229 9.83 14.80 16.67
N PRO A 230 9.22 13.71 17.19
CA PRO A 230 9.51 13.25 18.53
C PRO A 230 10.97 12.80 18.64
N SER A 231 11.52 12.82 19.86
CA SER A 231 12.92 12.41 20.09
C SER A 231 13.22 10.96 19.71
N SER A 232 12.19 10.10 19.68
CA SER A 232 12.25 8.73 19.18
C SER A 232 12.36 8.64 17.65
N HIS A 233 11.98 9.70 16.92
CA HIS A 233 11.98 9.78 15.46
C HIS A 233 12.67 11.06 14.95
N PRO A 234 13.96 11.26 15.25
CA PRO A 234 14.58 12.58 15.11
C PRO A 234 14.88 13.00 13.65
N VAL A 235 14.77 12.08 12.67
CA VAL A 235 15.13 12.36 11.28
C VAL A 235 13.92 12.81 10.50
N VAL A 236 13.93 14.05 10.02
CA VAL A 236 12.87 14.59 9.15
C VAL A 236 13.03 14.02 7.75
N VAL A 237 11.97 13.47 7.19
CA VAL A 237 11.86 13.06 5.79
C VAL A 237 10.65 13.75 5.15
N PRO A 238 10.63 13.96 3.82
CA PRO A 238 9.45 14.53 3.16
C PRO A 238 8.20 13.70 3.48
N ARG A 239 7.12 14.37 3.85
CA ARG A 239 5.82 13.69 3.97
C ARG A 239 5.37 13.21 2.59
N LEU A 240 4.95 11.96 2.48
CA LEU A 240 4.23 11.51 1.29
C LEU A 240 2.74 11.86 1.43
N GLU A 241 2.13 12.36 0.35
CA GLU A 241 0.68 12.37 0.20
C GLU A 241 0.33 11.67 -1.12
N PHE A 242 -0.49 10.63 -1.06
CA PHE A 242 -1.05 10.03 -2.27
C PHE A 242 -2.34 10.76 -2.61
N LEU A 243 -2.37 11.45 -3.74
CA LEU A 243 -3.59 11.96 -4.35
C LEU A 243 -3.98 11.06 -5.52
N ILE A 244 -5.12 10.39 -5.39
CA ILE A 244 -5.62 9.46 -6.41
C ILE A 244 -7.01 9.90 -6.84
N THR A 245 -7.19 10.15 -8.14
CA THR A 245 -8.48 10.51 -8.74
C THR A 245 -9.03 9.32 -9.51
N TYR A 246 -10.27 8.93 -9.23
CA TYR A 246 -10.97 7.85 -9.91
C TYR A 246 -12.07 8.40 -10.83
N PRO A 247 -12.23 7.90 -12.06
CA PRO A 247 -13.19 8.42 -13.04
C PRO A 247 -14.63 7.97 -12.76
N VAL A 248 -15.07 8.04 -11.50
CA VAL A 248 -16.39 7.63 -11.02
C VAL A 248 -16.97 8.67 -10.07
N ASN A 249 -18.30 8.68 -9.97
CA ASN A 249 -19.09 9.45 -9.01
C ASN A 249 -20.32 8.65 -8.56
N GLY A 250 -21.18 9.23 -7.72
CA GLY A 250 -22.39 8.60 -7.22
C GLY A 250 -22.16 7.58 -6.11
N THR A 251 -23.10 6.63 -5.98
CA THR A 251 -23.10 5.59 -4.93
C THR A 251 -22.44 4.29 -5.41
N GLY A 252 -22.37 3.30 -4.50
CA GLY A 252 -21.91 1.94 -4.82
C GLY A 252 -20.40 1.76 -4.78
N LEU A 253 -19.68 2.65 -4.10
CA LEU A 253 -18.24 2.58 -3.90
C LEU A 253 -17.90 1.61 -2.76
N SER A 254 -16.86 0.82 -2.95
CA SER A 254 -16.27 -0.05 -1.95
C SER A 254 -14.79 -0.29 -2.23
N LEU A 255 -14.08 -0.83 -1.24
CA LEU A 255 -12.67 -1.21 -1.35
C LEU A 255 -12.52 -2.73 -1.34
N GLY A 256 -11.40 -3.19 -1.89
CA GLY A 256 -10.82 -4.47 -1.50
C GLY A 256 -10.48 -4.46 0.00
N GLY A 257 -10.66 -5.58 0.68
CA GLY A 257 -10.29 -5.70 2.08
C GLY A 257 -10.38 -7.14 2.58
N THR A 258 -10.21 -7.31 3.89
CA THR A 258 -10.30 -8.62 4.55
C THR A 258 -11.26 -8.55 5.73
N VAL A 259 -12.33 -9.36 5.71
CA VAL A 259 -13.32 -9.44 6.80
C VAL A 259 -13.43 -10.89 7.25
N GLY A 260 -13.27 -11.14 8.56
CA GLY A 260 -13.33 -12.49 9.11
C GLY A 260 -12.27 -13.45 8.53
N GLY A 261 -11.16 -12.92 8.01
CA GLY A 261 -10.10 -13.69 7.34
C GLY A 261 -10.37 -14.02 5.87
N ALA A 262 -11.49 -13.58 5.30
CA ALA A 262 -11.80 -13.73 3.89
C ALA A 262 -11.61 -12.40 3.14
N ASN A 263 -11.02 -12.48 1.94
CA ASN A 263 -10.90 -11.33 1.05
C ASN A 263 -12.29 -10.94 0.53
N VAL A 264 -12.60 -9.65 0.59
CA VAL A 264 -13.87 -9.06 0.15
C VAL A 264 -13.61 -7.90 -0.80
N THR A 265 -14.62 -7.53 -1.58
CA THR A 265 -14.65 -6.33 -2.44
C THR A 265 -15.63 -5.28 -1.93
N SER A 266 -16.11 -5.44 -0.70
CA SER A 266 -17.19 -4.65 -0.08
C SER A 266 -16.71 -3.88 1.15
N ALA A 267 -15.41 -3.65 1.29
CA ALA A 267 -14.87 -2.92 2.43
C ALA A 267 -15.24 -1.42 2.34
N PRO A 268 -15.54 -0.76 3.47
CA PRO A 268 -15.91 0.66 3.50
C PRO A 268 -14.69 1.56 3.30
N GLY A 269 -14.92 2.81 2.87
CA GLY A 269 -13.86 3.76 2.52
C GLY A 269 -12.96 4.15 3.68
N TYR A 270 -13.46 4.09 4.93
CA TYR A 270 -12.65 4.30 6.12
C TYR A 270 -11.60 3.21 6.39
N THR A 271 -11.59 2.11 5.64
CA THR A 271 -10.53 1.08 5.71
C THR A 271 -9.34 1.37 4.79
N PHE A 272 -9.37 2.49 4.07
CA PHE A 272 -8.33 2.84 3.10
C PHE A 272 -6.95 2.92 3.75
N HIS A 273 -5.96 2.38 3.05
CA HIS A 273 -4.57 2.35 3.47
C HIS A 273 -3.71 2.41 2.24
N GLY A 274 -2.41 2.54 2.47
CA GLY A 274 -1.46 2.57 1.40
C GLY A 274 -0.07 2.24 1.91
N ASP A 275 0.70 1.79 0.96
CA ASP A 275 1.95 1.12 1.19
C ASP A 275 2.99 1.71 0.25
N PHE A 276 4.20 1.83 0.78
CA PHE A 276 5.33 2.40 0.07
C PHE A 276 6.57 1.55 0.30
N MET A 277 7.32 1.29 -0.78
CA MET A 277 8.68 0.77 -0.71
C MET A 277 9.59 1.61 -1.58
N ASN A 278 10.50 2.33 -0.94
CA ASN A 278 11.40 3.27 -1.60
C ASN A 278 12.45 2.55 -2.46
N ALA A 279 12.47 2.86 -3.76
CA ALA A 279 13.49 2.40 -4.69
C ALA A 279 13.88 3.49 -5.70
N TRP A 280 13.75 4.77 -5.31
CA TRP A 280 14.25 5.91 -6.08
C TRP A 280 15.72 5.75 -6.49
N ASP A 281 16.14 6.40 -7.58
CA ASP A 281 17.55 6.75 -7.72
C ASP A 281 17.99 7.64 -6.53
N PRO A 282 19.00 7.24 -5.74
CA PRO A 282 19.36 7.99 -4.52
C PRO A 282 19.82 9.42 -4.80
N ALA A 283 20.64 9.62 -5.84
CA ALA A 283 21.19 10.94 -6.16
C ALA A 283 20.10 11.91 -6.62
N GLU A 284 19.14 11.41 -7.40
CA GLU A 284 18.01 12.21 -7.86
C GLU A 284 17.04 12.56 -6.72
N LEU A 285 16.74 11.61 -5.82
CA LEU A 285 15.91 11.90 -4.66
C LEU A 285 16.58 12.93 -3.73
N GLU A 286 17.87 12.78 -3.45
CA GLU A 286 18.66 13.76 -2.68
C GLU A 286 18.66 15.14 -3.35
N ARG A 287 18.83 15.20 -4.68
CA ARG A 287 18.76 16.46 -5.44
C ARG A 287 17.42 17.15 -5.25
N ARG A 288 16.30 16.41 -5.37
CA ARG A 288 14.95 16.95 -5.21
C ARG A 288 14.67 17.41 -3.80
N VAL A 289 15.09 16.65 -2.78
CA VAL A 289 14.98 17.08 -1.39
C VAL A 289 15.76 18.38 -1.17
N ARG A 290 17.00 18.48 -1.65
CA ARG A 290 17.77 19.72 -1.52
C ARG A 290 17.14 20.90 -2.25
N ASN A 291 16.82 20.72 -3.53
CA ASN A 291 16.49 21.81 -4.44
C ASN A 291 15.02 22.25 -4.35
N CYS A 292 14.12 21.39 -3.87
CA CYS A 292 12.70 21.70 -3.73
C CYS A 292 12.35 21.84 -2.25
N ILE A 293 12.60 20.81 -1.45
CA ILE A 293 12.16 20.74 -0.05
C ILE A 293 12.98 21.67 0.85
N ASN A 294 14.29 21.48 0.92
CA ASN A 294 15.17 22.31 1.77
C ASN A 294 15.22 23.76 1.27
N ALA A 295 15.08 23.99 -0.03
CA ALA A 295 15.07 25.33 -0.63
C ALA A 295 13.73 26.08 -0.44
N GLY A 296 12.60 25.37 -0.38
CA GLY A 296 11.30 26.00 -0.11
C GLY A 296 10.42 26.19 -1.34
N TYR A 297 10.64 25.41 -2.40
CA TYR A 297 9.95 25.55 -3.68
C TYR A 297 8.89 24.46 -3.88
N ILE A 298 7.92 24.78 -4.74
CA ILE A 298 6.94 23.83 -5.29
C ILE A 298 7.45 23.43 -6.67
N CYS A 299 7.99 22.23 -6.78
CA CYS A 299 8.56 21.69 -8.01
C CYS A 299 7.58 20.74 -8.72
N GLY A 300 7.67 20.71 -10.05
CA GLY A 300 6.99 19.72 -10.88
C GLY A 300 7.63 18.33 -10.84
N THR A 301 7.27 17.49 -11.81
CA THR A 301 7.87 16.15 -11.99
C THR A 301 9.32 16.21 -12.45
N ASP A 302 9.76 17.31 -13.05
CA ASP A 302 11.17 17.58 -13.40
C ASP A 302 12.06 17.89 -12.17
N GLY A 303 11.44 18.20 -11.03
CA GLY A 303 12.13 18.49 -9.78
C GLY A 303 12.94 19.78 -9.83
N ASN A 304 12.46 20.78 -10.59
CA ASN A 304 13.04 22.13 -10.64
C ASN A 304 12.04 23.17 -10.12
N PRO A 305 12.53 24.23 -9.44
CA PRO A 305 11.73 25.39 -9.02
C PRO A 305 11.13 26.20 -10.16
#